data_AF-A0A924AUS6-F1
#
_entry.id   AF-A0A924AUS6-F1
#
_cell.length_a   1.000
_cell.length_b   1.000
_cell.length_c   1.000
_cell.angle_alpha   90.00
_cell.angle_beta   90.00
_cell.angle_gamma   90.00
#
_symmetry.space_group_name_H-M   'P 1'
#
loop_
_entity.id
_entity.type
_entity.pdbx_description
1 polymer ?
#
loop_
_entity_poly.entity_id
_entity_poly.type
_entity_poly.pdbx_seq_one_letter_code
_entity_poly.pdbx_strand_id
1 'polypeptide(L)'
;MKHNYYKIVFAALISACLLFSCKREFEKPRWDTQILAPLVKSKLTIKDIIKDTSIVQTEADNSITLVNRQKIFNYTIDSLITLSAPPFKRTAKLSSLVLDSQQITRRISLGEIALQMKKSSDFFQSFLGDQIIKSNGTSIAYIPPISNITAGPIPIDISSFFKTATLQSGKMYMSITNELPLTLSKVEFQLNNTNPTSLIASQTFTNVATNQTKKDSIDLANKTIGSIIEALINEMDFAGGSNVPIDTSKALVVTISIKNIKVQSATAIFPAQNVMDTTTIVGLVDMKDVL
;
A
#
# COMPACT_ATOMS: atom_id res chain seq x y z
N MET A 1 48.15 -145.94 9.08
CA MET A 1 47.67 -144.56 9.28
C MET A 1 48.78 -143.51 9.10
N LYS A 2 49.43 -143.42 7.93
CA LYS A 2 50.59 -142.50 7.72
C LYS A 2 50.40 -141.42 6.63
N HIS A 3 49.32 -141.45 5.85
CA HIS A 3 49.19 -140.57 4.67
C HIS A 3 48.52 -139.20 4.93
N ASN A 4 47.78 -139.03 6.03
CA ASN A 4 47.08 -137.76 6.34
C ASN A 4 47.93 -136.73 7.11
N TYR A 5 49.14 -137.08 7.56
CA TYR A 5 49.96 -136.20 8.39
C TYR A 5 50.69 -135.10 7.58
N TYR A 6 51.20 -135.42 6.39
CA TYR A 6 52.03 -134.48 5.61
C TYR A 6 51.26 -133.27 5.06
N LYS A 7 49.98 -133.44 4.69
CA LYS A 7 49.17 -132.32 4.17
C LYS A 7 48.87 -131.27 5.23
N ILE A 8 48.68 -131.69 6.48
CA ILE A 8 48.39 -130.77 7.60
C ILE A 8 49.66 -130.00 7.98
N VAL A 9 50.82 -130.65 7.99
CA VAL A 9 52.09 -129.98 8.31
C VAL A 9 52.45 -128.93 7.26
N PHE A 10 52.20 -129.19 5.98
CA PHE A 10 52.50 -128.21 4.92
C PHE A 10 51.60 -126.97 4.99
N ALA A 11 50.32 -127.15 5.32
CA ALA A 11 49.40 -126.03 5.56
C ALA A 11 49.81 -125.19 6.79
N ALA A 12 50.32 -125.84 7.84
CA ALA A 12 50.84 -125.16 9.03
C ALA A 12 52.09 -124.30 8.73
N LEU A 13 52.94 -124.73 7.79
CA LEU A 13 54.17 -124.01 7.44
C LEU A 13 53.90 -122.69 6.70
N ILE A 14 52.93 -122.68 5.78
CA ILE A 14 52.62 -121.48 4.97
C ILE A 14 51.94 -120.39 5.83
N SER A 15 51.06 -120.78 6.76
CA SER A 15 50.38 -119.81 7.62
C SER A 15 51.31 -119.13 8.63
N ALA A 16 52.41 -119.79 9.03
CA ALA A 16 53.32 -119.23 10.02
C ALA A 16 54.22 -118.11 9.46
N CYS A 17 54.60 -118.19 8.18
CA CYS A 17 55.51 -117.19 7.58
C CYS A 17 54.88 -115.79 7.41
N LEU A 18 53.55 -115.68 7.34
CA LEU A 18 52.88 -114.40 7.09
C LEU A 18 52.70 -113.53 8.34
N LEU A 19 53.03 -114.03 9.54
CA LEU A 19 52.93 -113.25 10.77
C LEU A 19 54.25 -112.56 11.17
N PHE A 20 55.29 -112.65 10.33
CA PHE A 20 56.47 -111.80 10.44
C PHE A 20 56.21 -110.40 9.85
N SER A 21 55.77 -109.46 10.69
CA SER A 21 56.05 -108.03 10.45
C SER A 21 55.98 -107.16 11.71
N CYS A 22 57.10 -106.53 12.08
CA CYS A 22 57.28 -105.25 12.80
C CYS A 22 58.73 -105.18 13.37
N LYS A 23 59.40 -104.04 13.57
CA LYS A 23 59.12 -102.60 13.40
C LYS A 23 60.48 -101.85 13.31
N ARG A 24 60.47 -100.59 12.86
CA ARG A 24 61.66 -99.71 12.71
C ARG A 24 61.74 -98.72 13.89
N GLU A 25 62.94 -98.55 14.49
CA GLU A 25 63.20 -97.73 15.69
C GLU A 25 63.78 -96.32 15.40
N PHE A 26 63.60 -95.43 16.37
CA PHE A 26 63.73 -93.95 16.35
C PHE A 26 64.66 -93.47 17.48
N GLU A 27 65.44 -92.39 17.30
CA GLU A 27 65.92 -91.48 18.38
C GLU A 27 66.29 -90.08 17.82
N LYS A 28 66.27 -88.89 18.49
CA LYS A 28 65.59 -88.22 19.65
C LYS A 28 65.93 -86.69 19.57
N PRO A 29 65.11 -85.74 20.08
CA PRO A 29 65.31 -84.28 19.91
C PRO A 29 66.02 -83.55 21.08
N ARG A 30 66.60 -82.35 20.85
CA ARG A 30 67.20 -81.41 21.84
C ARG A 30 66.45 -80.07 21.88
N TRP A 31 66.29 -79.44 23.06
CA TRP A 31 65.49 -78.21 23.25
C TRP A 31 66.30 -77.07 23.90
N ASP A 32 66.07 -75.84 23.42
CA ASP A 32 66.56 -74.56 23.97
C ASP A 32 65.34 -73.77 24.49
N THR A 33 65.35 -73.33 25.76
CA THR A 33 64.19 -72.72 26.41
C THR A 33 64.42 -71.23 26.68
N GLN A 34 63.88 -70.38 25.80
CA GLN A 34 63.73 -68.94 26.03
C GLN A 34 62.43 -68.68 26.81
N ILE A 35 62.53 -68.52 28.13
CA ILE A 35 61.37 -68.23 29.00
C ILE A 35 61.17 -66.72 29.08
N LEU A 36 60.09 -66.23 28.46
CA LEU A 36 59.60 -64.85 28.58
C LEU A 36 58.48 -64.80 29.62
N ALA A 37 58.76 -64.25 30.81
CA ALA A 37 57.75 -64.03 31.85
C ALA A 37 57.41 -62.53 31.98
N PRO A 38 56.13 -62.12 31.84
CA PRO A 38 55.75 -60.72 31.93
C PRO A 38 55.81 -60.21 33.37
N LEU A 39 56.56 -59.13 33.61
CA LEU A 39 56.79 -58.56 34.95
C LEU A 39 55.65 -57.65 35.45
N VAL A 40 54.85 -57.05 34.56
CA VAL A 40 53.69 -56.21 34.93
C VAL A 40 52.58 -56.41 33.91
N LYS A 41 51.35 -56.59 34.39
CA LYS A 41 50.13 -56.56 33.55
C LYS A 41 49.43 -55.23 33.78
N SER A 42 49.35 -54.36 32.77
CA SER A 42 48.43 -53.21 32.78
C SER A 42 47.26 -53.47 31.84
N LYS A 43 46.07 -53.00 32.22
CA LYS A 43 44.86 -53.04 31.38
C LYS A 43 44.38 -51.62 31.22
N LEU A 44 44.42 -51.11 29.99
CA LEU A 44 43.91 -49.79 29.63
C LEU A 44 42.57 -49.98 28.91
N THR A 45 41.52 -49.27 29.33
CA THR A 45 40.22 -49.28 28.66
C THR A 45 39.91 -47.91 28.05
N ILE A 46 39.02 -47.87 27.05
CA ILE A 46 38.64 -46.63 26.36
C ILE A 46 38.02 -45.60 27.34
N LYS A 47 37.37 -46.06 28.41
CA LYS A 47 36.86 -45.22 29.50
C LYS A 47 37.97 -44.46 30.23
N ASP A 48 39.18 -45.02 30.28
CA ASP A 48 40.33 -44.40 30.93
C ASP A 48 40.98 -43.31 30.05
N ILE A 49 40.64 -43.25 28.77
CA ILE A 49 41.21 -42.31 27.79
C ILE A 49 40.32 -41.08 27.61
N ILE A 50 38.99 -41.22 27.66
CA ILE A 50 38.04 -40.13 27.42
C ILE A 50 37.54 -39.55 28.75
N LYS A 51 37.93 -38.30 29.05
CA LYS A 51 37.58 -37.62 30.31
C LYS A 51 36.10 -37.24 30.47
N ASP A 52 35.38 -37.09 29.35
CA ASP A 52 33.96 -36.71 29.36
C ASP A 52 33.07 -37.95 29.29
N THR A 53 32.53 -38.34 30.44
CA THR A 53 31.67 -39.53 30.59
C THR A 53 30.27 -39.35 29.99
N SER A 54 29.87 -38.13 29.62
CA SER A 54 28.54 -37.87 29.04
C SER A 54 28.41 -38.29 27.57
N ILE A 55 29.55 -38.46 26.90
CA ILE A 55 29.66 -38.80 25.47
C ILE A 55 29.80 -40.32 25.28
N VAL A 56 30.17 -41.06 26.32
CA VAL A 56 30.50 -42.49 26.27
C VAL A 56 29.40 -43.33 26.91
N GLN A 57 28.70 -44.13 26.10
CA GLN A 57 27.68 -45.09 26.57
C GLN A 57 28.21 -46.52 26.42
N THR A 58 27.96 -47.37 27.42
CA THR A 58 28.30 -48.81 27.36
C THR A 58 27.02 -49.60 27.23
N GLU A 59 26.90 -50.32 26.14
CA GLU A 59 25.72 -51.12 25.84
C GLU A 59 25.75 -52.45 26.62
N ALA A 60 24.61 -53.13 26.69
CA ALA A 60 24.46 -54.38 27.46
C ALA A 60 25.36 -55.54 26.97
N ASP A 61 25.90 -55.44 25.75
CA ASP A 61 26.80 -56.41 25.13
C ASP A 61 28.30 -56.07 25.30
N ASN A 62 28.64 -55.10 26.16
CA ASN A 62 29.98 -54.55 26.38
C ASN A 62 30.60 -53.76 25.20
N SER A 63 29.82 -53.39 24.19
CA SER A 63 30.27 -52.41 23.18
C SER A 63 30.23 -50.97 23.73
N ILE A 64 31.04 -50.08 23.14
CA ILE A 64 31.16 -48.67 23.56
C ILE A 64 30.74 -47.75 22.40
N THR A 65 29.78 -46.87 22.65
CA THR A 65 29.27 -45.89 21.68
C THR A 65 29.64 -44.46 22.09
N LEU A 66 30.19 -43.68 21.16
CA LEU A 66 30.45 -42.25 21.35
C LEU A 66 29.38 -41.41 20.65
N VAL A 67 28.63 -40.62 21.41
CA VAL A 67 27.55 -39.76 20.88
C VAL A 67 27.91 -38.28 21.04
N ASN A 68 28.41 -37.67 19.97
CA ASN A 68 28.71 -36.24 19.93
C ASN A 68 27.51 -35.44 19.38
N ARG A 69 26.89 -34.60 20.21
CA ARG A 69 25.81 -33.67 19.81
C ARG A 69 26.34 -32.24 19.78
N GLN A 70 26.68 -31.74 18.59
CA GLN A 70 26.97 -30.32 18.37
C GLN A 70 25.81 -29.66 17.63
N LYS A 71 25.36 -28.49 18.10
CA LYS A 71 24.41 -27.65 17.35
C LYS A 71 25.14 -27.05 16.16
N ILE A 72 24.75 -27.45 14.95
CA ILE A 72 25.47 -27.05 13.73
C ILE A 72 25.03 -25.65 13.25
N PHE A 73 23.78 -25.23 13.49
CA PHE A 73 23.30 -23.85 13.23
C PHE A 73 22.11 -23.47 14.14
N ASN A 74 21.95 -22.18 14.45
CA ASN A 74 20.80 -21.62 15.17
C ASN A 74 19.97 -20.75 14.22
N TYR A 75 18.97 -21.31 13.55
CA TYR A 75 18.03 -20.57 12.71
C TYR A 75 16.72 -20.36 13.47
N THR A 76 16.18 -19.15 13.46
CA THR A 76 14.78 -18.85 13.82
C THR A 76 13.95 -18.73 12.54
N ILE A 77 12.68 -19.15 12.58
CA ILE A 77 11.80 -19.08 11.39
C ILE A 77 11.62 -17.63 10.90
N ASP A 78 11.81 -16.64 11.77
CA ASP A 78 11.77 -15.21 11.43
C ASP A 78 12.81 -14.80 10.36
N SER A 79 13.95 -15.50 10.25
CA SER A 79 14.95 -15.19 9.23
C SER A 79 14.63 -15.78 7.85
N LEU A 80 13.63 -16.66 7.75
CA LEU A 80 13.30 -17.40 6.52
C LEU A 80 12.13 -16.80 5.72
N ILE A 81 11.43 -15.80 6.25
CA ILE A 81 10.19 -15.30 5.64
C ILE A 81 10.17 -13.77 5.60
N THR A 82 10.99 -13.15 4.75
CA THR A 82 10.67 -11.81 4.23
C THR A 82 9.74 -11.98 3.03
N LEU A 83 8.44 -12.10 3.29
CA LEU A 83 7.41 -12.03 2.25
C LEU A 83 7.40 -10.59 1.69
N SER A 84 8.24 -10.32 0.70
CA SER A 84 8.12 -9.14 -0.16
C SER A 84 6.89 -9.33 -1.05
N ALA A 85 5.71 -9.16 -0.46
CA ALA A 85 4.47 -9.17 -1.21
C ALA A 85 4.44 -7.89 -2.08
N PRO A 86 4.26 -7.99 -3.40
CA PRO A 86 4.01 -6.80 -4.20
C PRO A 86 2.78 -6.06 -3.66
N PRO A 87 2.77 -4.71 -3.72
CA PRO A 87 1.67 -3.94 -3.17
C PRO A 87 0.34 -4.42 -3.77
N PHE A 88 -0.62 -4.72 -2.89
CA PHE A 88 -1.94 -5.18 -3.29
C PHE A 88 -2.65 -4.09 -4.11
N LYS A 89 -2.73 -4.27 -5.43
CA LYS A 89 -3.44 -3.37 -6.35
C LYS A 89 -4.86 -3.88 -6.56
N ARG A 90 -5.84 -3.27 -5.87
CA ARG A 90 -7.26 -3.55 -6.09
C ARG A 90 -7.81 -2.65 -7.19
N THR A 91 -8.09 -3.23 -8.36
CA THR A 91 -8.80 -2.55 -9.45
C THR A 91 -10.28 -2.89 -9.36
N ALA A 92 -11.09 -1.99 -8.82
CA ALA A 92 -12.55 -2.10 -8.89
C ALA A 92 -13.04 -1.51 -10.22
N LYS A 93 -13.78 -2.29 -11.01
CA LYS A 93 -14.58 -1.72 -12.09
C LYS A 93 -15.76 -0.99 -11.45
N LEU A 94 -15.71 0.35 -11.45
CA LEU A 94 -16.80 1.17 -10.95
C LEU A 94 -18.04 0.94 -11.84
N SER A 95 -18.97 0.11 -11.38
CA SER A 95 -20.36 0.25 -11.80
C SER A 95 -20.78 1.66 -11.34
N SER A 96 -21.26 2.48 -12.28
CA SER A 96 -21.33 3.96 -12.21
C SER A 96 -21.41 4.54 -10.78
N LEU A 97 -20.33 5.18 -10.32
CA LEU A 97 -20.35 5.95 -9.07
C LEU A 97 -21.25 7.18 -9.29
N VAL A 98 -22.30 7.26 -8.48
CA VAL A 98 -23.20 8.42 -8.41
C VAL A 98 -22.73 9.28 -7.24
N LEU A 99 -22.52 10.58 -7.50
CA LEU A 99 -22.12 11.54 -6.47
C LEU A 99 -23.32 12.35 -6.00
N ASP A 100 -23.33 12.70 -4.70
CA ASP A 100 -24.34 13.57 -4.12
C ASP A 100 -24.36 14.96 -4.78
N SER A 101 -25.54 15.57 -4.84
CA SER A 101 -25.68 16.94 -5.33
C SER A 101 -24.97 17.93 -4.42
N GLN A 102 -24.24 18.88 -5.01
CA GLN A 102 -23.50 19.89 -4.27
C GLN A 102 -24.00 21.30 -4.62
N GLN A 103 -23.80 22.24 -3.70
CA GLN A 103 -24.15 23.65 -3.89
C GLN A 103 -23.16 24.57 -3.19
N ILE A 104 -22.71 25.59 -3.91
CA ILE A 104 -21.78 26.62 -3.44
C ILE A 104 -22.41 27.97 -3.74
N THR A 105 -22.31 28.91 -2.80
CA THR A 105 -22.82 30.28 -2.95
C THR A 105 -21.71 31.27 -2.67
N ARG A 106 -21.45 32.17 -3.62
CA ARG A 106 -20.49 33.28 -3.50
C ARG A 106 -21.23 34.61 -3.65
N ARG A 107 -20.98 35.54 -2.74
CA ARG A 107 -21.53 36.91 -2.77
C ARG A 107 -20.43 37.87 -3.17
N ILE A 108 -20.45 38.46 -4.35
CA ILE A 108 -19.44 39.45 -4.80
C ILE A 108 -20.01 40.85 -4.52
N SER A 109 -19.50 41.50 -3.49
CA SER A 109 -20.02 42.80 -3.03
C SER A 109 -19.63 43.95 -3.96
N LEU A 110 -20.44 45.02 -3.95
CA LEU A 110 -20.15 46.27 -4.67
C LEU A 110 -18.82 46.88 -4.19
N GLY A 111 -18.49 46.75 -2.90
CA GLY A 111 -17.20 47.15 -2.36
C GLY A 111 -16.03 46.37 -2.96
N GLU A 112 -16.14 45.04 -3.08
CA GLU A 112 -15.11 44.21 -3.75
C GLU A 112 -14.94 44.61 -5.23
N ILE A 113 -16.05 44.83 -5.94
CA ILE A 113 -16.04 45.29 -7.35
C ILE A 113 -15.35 46.65 -7.45
N ALA A 114 -15.71 47.61 -6.60
CA ALA A 114 -15.12 48.94 -6.61
C ALA A 114 -13.62 48.93 -6.27
N LEU A 115 -13.17 48.06 -5.37
CA LEU A 115 -11.75 47.87 -5.08
C LEU A 115 -10.97 47.27 -6.27
N GLN A 116 -11.61 46.40 -7.06
CA GLN A 116 -11.02 45.89 -8.29
C GLN A 116 -10.97 46.98 -9.38
N MET A 117 -12.06 47.73 -9.57
CA MET A 117 -12.11 48.87 -10.48
C MET A 117 -11.04 49.92 -10.15
N LYS A 118 -10.81 50.21 -8.86
CA LYS A 118 -9.75 51.11 -8.40
C LYS A 118 -8.34 50.69 -8.86
N LYS A 119 -8.10 49.38 -8.99
CA LYS A 119 -6.82 48.80 -9.45
C LYS A 119 -6.71 48.72 -10.98
N SER A 120 -7.78 49.03 -11.72
CA SER A 120 -7.78 49.04 -13.18
C SER A 120 -6.81 50.09 -13.73
N SER A 121 -6.21 49.81 -14.89
CA SER A 121 -5.39 50.79 -15.63
C SER A 121 -6.25 51.85 -16.33
N ASP A 122 -7.56 51.63 -16.46
CA ASP A 122 -8.50 52.59 -17.00
C ASP A 122 -8.78 53.70 -15.98
N PHE A 123 -8.48 54.94 -16.35
CA PHE A 123 -8.65 56.12 -15.49
C PHE A 123 -10.09 56.28 -15.00
N PHE A 124 -11.08 56.08 -15.89
CA PHE A 124 -12.49 56.27 -15.56
C PHE A 124 -12.97 55.19 -14.58
N GLN A 125 -12.61 53.93 -14.81
CA GLN A 125 -12.94 52.85 -13.88
C GLN A 125 -12.26 53.04 -12.52
N SER A 126 -10.99 53.45 -12.50
CA SER A 126 -10.26 53.69 -11.25
C SER A 126 -10.88 54.83 -10.44
N PHE A 127 -11.21 55.93 -11.11
CA PHE A 127 -11.91 57.06 -10.51
C PHE A 127 -13.29 56.65 -9.96
N LEU A 128 -14.12 55.97 -10.77
CA LEU A 128 -15.43 55.50 -10.34
C LEU A 128 -15.35 54.54 -9.15
N GLY A 129 -14.39 53.60 -9.15
CA GLY A 129 -14.15 52.70 -8.03
C GLY A 129 -13.89 53.47 -6.73
N ASP A 130 -13.04 54.49 -6.76
CA ASP A 130 -12.77 55.34 -5.60
C ASP A 130 -14.00 56.14 -5.15
N GLN A 131 -14.80 56.64 -6.10
CA GLN A 131 -16.04 57.36 -5.80
C GLN A 131 -17.12 56.46 -5.18
N ILE A 132 -17.27 55.22 -5.66
CA ILE A 132 -18.23 54.24 -5.10
C ILE A 132 -17.88 53.96 -3.63
N ILE A 133 -16.60 53.74 -3.31
CA ILE A 133 -16.15 53.50 -1.93
C ILE A 133 -16.45 54.71 -1.03
N LYS A 134 -16.16 55.94 -1.49
CA LYS A 134 -16.41 57.17 -0.73
C LYS A 134 -17.89 57.49 -0.55
N SER A 135 -18.73 57.09 -1.50
CA SER A 135 -20.16 57.39 -1.51
C SER A 135 -20.99 56.34 -0.75
N ASN A 136 -20.36 55.39 -0.05
CA ASN A 136 -21.07 54.37 0.73
C ASN A 136 -22.04 55.00 1.73
N GLY A 137 -23.30 54.56 1.72
CA GLY A 137 -24.37 55.11 2.56
C GLY A 137 -25.03 56.37 2.00
N THR A 138 -24.65 56.83 0.81
CA THR A 138 -25.24 57.99 0.13
C THR A 138 -25.75 57.62 -1.27
N SER A 139 -26.40 58.54 -1.96
CA SER A 139 -26.87 58.34 -3.34
C SER A 139 -26.06 59.18 -4.33
N ILE A 140 -25.69 58.57 -5.46
CA ILE A 140 -25.07 59.28 -6.59
C ILE A 140 -26.18 59.74 -7.54
N ALA A 141 -26.23 61.04 -7.85
CA ALA A 141 -27.30 61.64 -8.64
C ALA A 141 -27.44 61.02 -10.04
N TYR A 142 -26.33 60.68 -10.68
CA TYR A 142 -26.33 60.03 -11.99
C TYR A 142 -25.08 59.16 -12.16
N ILE A 143 -25.29 57.94 -12.64
CA ILE A 143 -24.23 57.02 -13.05
C ILE A 143 -24.47 56.68 -14.52
N PRO A 144 -23.55 57.01 -15.45
CA PRO A 144 -23.68 56.59 -16.84
C PRO A 144 -23.56 55.07 -16.97
N PRO A 145 -23.96 54.46 -18.09
CA PRO A 145 -23.68 53.05 -18.34
C PRO A 145 -22.19 52.74 -18.20
N ILE A 146 -21.87 51.60 -17.57
CA ILE A 146 -20.50 51.15 -17.36
C ILE A 146 -20.38 49.78 -18.00
N SER A 147 -19.31 49.56 -18.76
CA SER A 147 -19.08 48.32 -19.49
C SER A 147 -17.69 47.74 -19.22
N ASN A 148 -17.52 46.47 -19.54
CA ASN A 148 -16.24 45.75 -19.47
C ASN A 148 -15.61 45.74 -18.08
N ILE A 149 -16.43 45.66 -17.03
CA ILE A 149 -15.92 45.39 -15.69
C ILE A 149 -15.55 43.91 -15.62
N THR A 150 -14.31 43.62 -15.23
CA THR A 150 -13.81 42.26 -15.01
C THR A 150 -13.68 42.00 -13.52
N ALA A 151 -13.85 40.75 -13.09
CA ALA A 151 -13.65 40.35 -11.71
C ALA A 151 -13.08 38.92 -11.58
N GLY A 152 -12.25 38.70 -10.56
CA GLY A 152 -11.60 37.41 -10.30
C GLY A 152 -10.13 37.35 -10.75
N PRO A 153 -9.50 36.17 -10.79
CA PRO A 153 -10.06 34.85 -10.48
C PRO A 153 -10.41 34.70 -8.99
N ILE A 154 -11.55 34.08 -8.72
CA ILE A 154 -11.99 33.71 -7.38
C ILE A 154 -11.84 32.19 -7.25
N PRO A 155 -10.89 31.69 -6.44
CA PRO A 155 -10.74 30.26 -6.24
C PRO A 155 -11.93 29.71 -5.45
N ILE A 156 -12.44 28.58 -5.91
CA ILE A 156 -13.48 27.79 -5.27
C ILE A 156 -12.87 26.42 -4.97
N ASP A 157 -12.69 26.15 -3.68
CA ASP A 157 -12.16 24.88 -3.19
C ASP A 157 -13.29 23.84 -3.08
N ILE A 158 -13.17 22.78 -3.87
CA ILE A 158 -14.04 21.60 -3.89
C ILE A 158 -13.22 20.32 -3.60
N SER A 159 -12.06 20.46 -2.95
CA SER A 159 -11.16 19.36 -2.60
C SER A 159 -11.76 18.34 -1.64
N SER A 160 -12.78 18.73 -0.87
CA SER A 160 -13.54 17.83 -0.01
C SER A 160 -14.25 16.71 -0.77
N PHE A 161 -14.41 16.84 -2.09
CA PHE A 161 -15.20 15.91 -2.90
C PHE A 161 -14.33 15.00 -3.76
N PHE A 162 -13.34 15.55 -4.46
CA PHE A 162 -12.45 14.81 -5.35
C PHE A 162 -11.15 15.58 -5.57
N LYS A 163 -10.06 14.86 -5.85
CA LYS A 163 -8.84 15.50 -6.39
C LYS A 163 -9.07 15.92 -7.84
N THR A 164 -9.63 15.00 -8.63
CA THR A 164 -10.05 15.21 -10.02
C THR A 164 -11.19 14.24 -10.35
N ALA A 165 -12.15 14.65 -11.16
CA ALA A 165 -13.21 13.79 -11.66
C ALA A 165 -13.53 14.11 -13.12
N THR A 166 -13.57 13.09 -13.97
CA THR A 166 -14.08 13.18 -15.34
C THR A 166 -15.51 12.69 -15.36
N LEU A 167 -16.43 13.55 -15.78
CA LEU A 167 -17.86 13.32 -15.72
C LEU A 167 -18.34 12.59 -16.98
N GLN A 168 -19.05 11.48 -16.79
CA GLN A 168 -19.79 10.84 -17.87
C GLN A 168 -21.07 11.62 -18.19
N SER A 169 -21.73 12.14 -17.15
CA SER A 169 -22.91 13.00 -17.26
C SER A 169 -23.11 13.81 -15.99
N GLY A 170 -23.85 14.90 -16.10
CA GLY A 170 -24.21 15.76 -14.97
C GLY A 170 -24.63 17.14 -15.44
N LYS A 171 -25.36 17.87 -14.60
CA LYS A 171 -25.76 19.25 -14.90
C LYS A 171 -25.28 20.20 -13.82
N MET A 172 -24.67 21.29 -14.25
CA MET A 172 -24.44 22.47 -13.43
C MET A 172 -25.68 23.37 -13.54
N TYR A 173 -26.25 23.77 -12.42
CA TYR A 173 -27.28 24.79 -12.34
C TYR A 173 -26.63 26.03 -11.75
N MET A 174 -26.69 27.14 -12.47
CA MET A 174 -26.20 28.42 -11.99
C MET A 174 -27.36 29.39 -11.81
N SER A 175 -27.34 30.10 -10.69
CA SER A 175 -28.28 31.17 -10.38
C SER A 175 -27.50 32.42 -10.03
N ILE A 176 -27.90 33.56 -10.58
CA ILE A 176 -27.37 34.86 -10.20
C ILE A 176 -28.49 35.72 -9.65
N THR A 177 -28.24 36.41 -8.54
CA THR A 177 -29.16 37.38 -7.94
C THR A 177 -28.45 38.71 -7.85
N ASN A 178 -28.98 39.72 -8.52
CA ASN A 178 -28.40 41.04 -8.55
C ASN A 178 -28.91 41.89 -7.39
N GLU A 179 -28.22 41.96 -6.25
CA GLU A 179 -28.60 42.90 -5.17
C GLU A 179 -28.01 44.30 -5.40
N LEU A 180 -27.21 44.50 -6.46
CA LEU A 180 -26.53 45.75 -6.76
C LEU A 180 -27.54 46.84 -7.17
N PRO A 181 -27.22 48.12 -6.94
CA PRO A 181 -28.19 49.21 -7.09
C PRO A 181 -28.52 49.58 -8.54
N LEU A 182 -27.89 48.90 -9.51
CA LEU A 182 -28.11 49.09 -10.94
C LEU A 182 -28.46 47.77 -11.61
N THR A 183 -29.20 47.86 -12.71
CA THR A 183 -29.51 46.71 -13.58
C THR A 183 -28.25 46.27 -14.30
N LEU A 184 -27.99 44.96 -14.31
CA LEU A 184 -26.91 44.38 -15.10
C LEU A 184 -27.41 44.16 -16.53
N SER A 185 -26.89 44.89 -17.50
CA SER A 185 -27.24 44.67 -18.91
C SER A 185 -26.66 43.36 -19.43
N LYS A 186 -25.46 43.00 -18.98
CA LYS A 186 -24.77 41.74 -19.31
C LYS A 186 -23.85 41.33 -18.17
N VAL A 187 -23.80 40.04 -17.87
CA VAL A 187 -22.71 39.42 -17.07
C VAL A 187 -22.30 38.11 -17.72
N GLU A 188 -21.02 37.98 -18.03
CA GLU A 188 -20.39 36.77 -18.54
C GLU A 188 -19.53 36.12 -17.44
N PHE A 189 -19.94 34.92 -17.05
CA PHE A 189 -19.25 34.09 -16.08
C PHE A 189 -18.47 32.97 -16.78
N GLN A 190 -17.26 32.73 -16.30
CA GLN A 190 -16.43 31.62 -16.73
C GLN A 190 -15.93 30.82 -15.52
N LEU A 191 -15.97 29.50 -15.62
CA LEU A 191 -15.41 28.55 -14.65
C LEU A 191 -14.29 27.74 -15.30
N ASN A 192 -13.10 27.80 -14.72
CA ASN A 192 -11.91 27.12 -15.21
C ASN A 192 -11.34 26.18 -14.15
N ASN A 193 -10.73 25.08 -14.58
CA ASN A 193 -9.83 24.31 -13.73
C ASN A 193 -8.50 25.07 -13.58
N THR A 194 -7.87 24.91 -12.43
CA THR A 194 -6.50 25.42 -12.20
C THR A 194 -5.43 24.45 -12.72
N ASN A 195 -5.63 23.13 -12.55
CA ASN A 195 -4.66 22.12 -12.97
C ASN A 195 -5.34 20.79 -13.38
N PRO A 196 -5.23 20.36 -14.65
CA PRO A 196 -4.74 21.13 -15.80
C PRO A 196 -5.72 22.26 -16.17
N THR A 197 -5.20 23.41 -16.59
CA THR A 197 -6.02 24.55 -16.98
C THR A 197 -6.96 24.18 -18.12
N SER A 198 -8.26 24.28 -17.88
CA SER A 198 -9.28 23.91 -18.86
C SER A 198 -10.62 24.57 -18.55
N LEU A 199 -11.38 24.90 -19.59
CA LEU A 199 -12.72 25.48 -19.45
C LEU A 199 -13.73 24.42 -19.01
N ILE A 200 -14.33 24.65 -17.85
CA ILE A 200 -15.41 23.82 -17.31
C ILE A 200 -16.73 24.27 -17.92
N ALA A 201 -17.05 25.55 -17.75
CA ALA A 201 -18.33 26.14 -18.13
C ALA A 201 -18.20 27.65 -18.39
N SER A 202 -19.02 28.17 -19.30
CA SER A 202 -19.21 29.61 -19.50
C SER A 202 -20.70 29.90 -19.67
N GLN A 203 -21.14 31.05 -19.17
CA GLN A 203 -22.54 31.46 -19.21
C GLN A 203 -22.66 32.97 -19.27
N THR A 204 -23.64 33.42 -20.04
CA THR A 204 -24.03 34.83 -20.07
C THR A 204 -25.45 35.01 -19.55
N PHE A 205 -25.64 36.02 -18.72
CA PHE A 205 -26.95 36.52 -18.34
C PHE A 205 -27.10 37.95 -18.80
N THR A 206 -28.24 38.31 -19.38
CA THR A 206 -28.53 39.67 -19.83
C THR A 206 -29.70 40.25 -19.05
N ASN A 207 -29.78 41.58 -18.98
CA ASN A 207 -30.90 42.33 -18.40
C ASN A 207 -31.39 41.76 -17.05
N VAL A 208 -30.52 41.76 -16.05
CA VAL A 208 -30.80 41.32 -14.67
C VAL A 208 -31.05 42.55 -13.81
N ALA A 209 -32.32 42.88 -13.62
CA ALA A 209 -32.73 44.03 -12.83
C ALA A 209 -32.27 43.92 -11.37
N THR A 210 -32.23 45.05 -10.66
CA THR A 210 -31.98 45.06 -9.21
C THR A 210 -32.98 44.17 -8.47
N ASN A 211 -32.48 43.37 -7.55
CA ASN A 211 -33.15 42.29 -6.81
C ASN A 211 -33.71 41.15 -7.66
N GLN A 212 -33.38 41.08 -8.96
CA GLN A 212 -33.81 39.97 -9.81
C GLN A 212 -32.86 38.78 -9.69
N THR A 213 -33.44 37.58 -9.71
CA THR A 213 -32.71 36.33 -9.88
C THR A 213 -32.92 35.77 -11.28
N LYS A 214 -31.84 35.38 -11.97
CA LYS A 214 -31.88 34.56 -13.18
C LYS A 214 -31.17 33.24 -12.96
N LYS A 215 -31.60 32.20 -13.68
CA LYS A 215 -31.12 30.83 -13.56
C LYS A 215 -30.85 30.25 -14.93
N ASP A 216 -29.81 29.44 -15.05
CA ASP A 216 -29.54 28.64 -16.23
C ASP A 216 -28.88 27.30 -15.83
N SER A 217 -28.77 26.38 -16.78
CA SER A 217 -28.12 25.09 -16.59
C SER A 217 -27.20 24.73 -17.74
N ILE A 218 -26.05 24.15 -17.40
CA ILE A 218 -25.00 23.75 -18.33
C ILE A 218 -24.77 22.25 -18.18
N ASP A 219 -24.67 21.55 -19.31
CA ASP A 219 -24.27 20.14 -19.34
C ASP A 219 -22.78 20.01 -19.05
N LEU A 220 -22.44 19.11 -18.13
CA LEU A 220 -21.08 18.82 -17.73
C LEU A 220 -20.58 17.47 -18.27
N ALA A 221 -21.31 16.82 -19.18
CA ALA A 221 -20.85 15.60 -19.82
C ALA A 221 -19.47 15.78 -20.48
N ASN A 222 -18.58 14.80 -20.25
CA ASN A 222 -17.20 14.76 -20.72
C ASN A 222 -16.31 15.91 -20.20
N LYS A 223 -16.77 16.70 -19.23
CA LYS A 223 -15.92 17.70 -18.55
C LYS A 223 -15.13 17.04 -17.44
N THR A 224 -13.89 17.50 -17.27
CA THR A 224 -13.06 17.18 -16.11
C THR A 224 -13.15 18.33 -15.13
N ILE A 225 -13.34 18.03 -13.85
CA ILE A 225 -13.38 19.00 -12.76
C ILE A 225 -12.29 18.65 -11.76
N GLY A 226 -11.40 19.61 -11.48
CA GLY A 226 -10.35 19.50 -10.48
C GLY A 226 -10.83 19.88 -9.08
N SER A 227 -9.99 19.68 -8.07
CA SER A 227 -10.28 20.02 -6.67
C SER A 227 -10.37 21.52 -6.41
N ILE A 228 -9.71 22.34 -7.23
CA ILE A 228 -9.77 23.80 -7.15
C ILE A 228 -10.12 24.33 -8.53
N ILE A 229 -11.21 25.07 -8.59
CA ILE A 229 -11.69 25.74 -9.80
C ILE A 229 -11.67 27.24 -9.58
N GLU A 230 -11.52 28.00 -10.65
CA GLU A 230 -11.53 29.47 -10.61
C GLU A 230 -12.77 29.98 -11.32
N ALA A 231 -13.52 30.85 -10.63
CA ALA A 231 -14.59 31.62 -11.21
C ALA A 231 -14.07 33.00 -11.63
N LEU A 232 -14.39 33.40 -12.85
CA LEU A 232 -14.09 34.71 -13.40
C LEU A 232 -15.36 35.34 -13.93
N ILE A 233 -15.40 36.66 -13.85
CA ILE A 233 -16.33 37.49 -14.60
C ILE A 233 -15.50 38.13 -15.72
N ASN A 234 -15.73 37.66 -16.94
CA ASN A 234 -15.04 38.16 -18.13
C ASN A 234 -15.57 39.53 -18.53
N GLU A 235 -16.86 39.77 -18.29
CA GLU A 235 -17.52 41.00 -18.67
C GLU A 235 -18.73 41.22 -17.78
N MET A 236 -18.82 42.41 -17.19
CA MET A 236 -19.97 42.89 -16.45
C MET A 236 -20.29 44.31 -16.89
N ASP A 237 -21.53 44.48 -17.31
CA ASP A 237 -22.06 45.75 -17.77
C ASP A 237 -23.25 46.16 -16.92
N PHE A 238 -23.27 47.43 -16.52
CA PHE A 238 -24.38 48.05 -15.82
C PHE A 238 -25.11 49.01 -16.74
N ALA A 239 -26.44 48.94 -16.69
CA ALA A 239 -27.27 50.04 -17.14
C ALA A 239 -27.00 51.26 -16.25
N GLY A 240 -26.88 52.43 -16.88
CA GLY A 240 -26.82 53.69 -16.15
C GLY A 240 -28.10 53.92 -15.34
N GLY A 241 -28.03 54.84 -14.37
CA GLY A 241 -29.15 55.14 -13.48
C GLY A 241 -29.09 56.54 -12.91
N SER A 242 -30.21 56.98 -12.32
CA SER A 242 -30.33 58.25 -11.62
C SER A 242 -30.66 58.00 -10.15
N ASN A 243 -30.16 58.86 -9.27
CA ASN A 243 -30.29 58.76 -7.81
C ASN A 243 -29.99 57.35 -7.27
N VAL A 244 -28.82 56.83 -7.61
CA VAL A 244 -28.42 55.46 -7.34
C VAL A 244 -27.93 55.36 -5.89
N PRO A 245 -28.63 54.62 -5.00
CA PRO A 245 -28.19 54.44 -3.63
C PRO A 245 -26.97 53.53 -3.58
N ILE A 246 -25.90 53.96 -2.94
CA ILE A 246 -24.65 53.20 -2.84
C ILE A 246 -24.59 52.52 -1.48
N ASP A 247 -24.67 51.20 -1.51
CA ASP A 247 -24.39 50.32 -0.38
C ASP A 247 -23.36 49.29 -0.82
N THR A 248 -22.14 49.47 -0.34
CA THR A 248 -20.99 48.62 -0.68
C THR A 248 -21.14 47.17 -0.18
N SER A 249 -22.09 46.90 0.72
CA SER A 249 -22.39 45.55 1.21
C SER A 249 -23.31 44.75 0.27
N LYS A 250 -24.04 45.43 -0.62
CA LYS A 250 -24.89 44.79 -1.64
C LYS A 250 -24.04 44.03 -2.62
N ALA A 251 -24.53 42.90 -3.10
CA ALA A 251 -23.70 41.95 -3.84
C ALA A 251 -24.39 41.34 -5.07
N LEU A 252 -23.59 40.95 -6.05
CA LEU A 252 -23.97 39.93 -7.01
C LEU A 252 -23.81 38.56 -6.35
N VAL A 253 -24.93 37.89 -6.10
CA VAL A 253 -24.94 36.57 -5.46
C VAL A 253 -24.99 35.49 -6.52
N VAL A 254 -23.92 34.71 -6.62
CA VAL A 254 -23.78 33.59 -7.55
C VAL A 254 -23.92 32.29 -6.78
N THR A 255 -24.84 31.46 -7.22
CA THR A 255 -25.07 30.12 -6.66
C THR A 255 -24.84 29.10 -7.75
N ILE A 256 -23.92 28.17 -7.51
CA ILE A 256 -23.62 27.07 -8.43
C ILE A 256 -24.02 25.78 -7.71
N SER A 257 -24.81 24.94 -8.38
CA SER A 257 -25.14 23.61 -7.91
C SER A 257 -24.83 22.59 -8.99
N ILE A 258 -24.32 21.43 -8.58
CA ILE A 258 -24.02 20.34 -9.50
C ILE A 258 -24.90 19.16 -9.09
N LYS A 259 -25.66 18.59 -10.05
CA LYS A 259 -26.59 17.47 -9.80
C LYS A 259 -26.50 16.39 -10.88
N ASN A 260 -27.04 15.21 -10.54
CA ASN A 260 -27.13 14.04 -11.42
C ASN A 260 -25.77 13.61 -11.97
N ILE A 261 -24.75 13.66 -11.11
CA ILE A 261 -23.37 13.39 -11.51
C ILE A 261 -23.13 11.89 -11.59
N LYS A 262 -22.68 11.45 -12.76
CA LYS A 262 -22.07 10.13 -12.96
C LYS A 262 -20.65 10.35 -13.44
N VAL A 263 -19.69 9.74 -12.77
CA VAL A 263 -18.27 9.86 -13.13
C VAL A 263 -17.84 8.71 -14.04
N GLN A 264 -17.03 9.02 -15.03
CA GLN A 264 -16.31 8.04 -15.85
C GLN A 264 -15.05 7.56 -15.13
N SER A 265 -14.32 8.50 -14.52
CA SER A 265 -13.14 8.25 -13.69
C SER A 265 -13.03 9.35 -12.63
N ALA A 266 -12.48 9.03 -11.46
CA ALA A 266 -12.23 10.01 -10.41
C ALA A 266 -11.02 9.58 -9.57
N THR A 267 -10.23 10.56 -9.14
CA THR A 267 -9.20 10.39 -8.13
C THR A 267 -9.76 10.83 -6.78
N ALA A 268 -10.16 9.87 -5.96
CA ALA A 268 -10.67 10.13 -4.61
C ALA A 268 -9.54 10.34 -3.60
N ILE A 269 -9.83 11.05 -2.52
CA ILE A 269 -8.99 11.06 -1.33
C ILE A 269 -9.39 9.83 -0.51
N PHE A 270 -8.54 8.79 -0.51
CA PHE A 270 -8.73 7.67 0.40
C PHE A 270 -8.28 8.11 1.80
N PRO A 271 -9.12 7.98 2.84
CA PRO A 271 -8.69 8.24 4.20
C PRO A 271 -7.55 7.28 4.57
N ALA A 272 -6.62 7.74 5.42
CA ALA A 272 -5.61 6.86 5.99
C ALA A 272 -6.32 5.74 6.75
N GLN A 273 -6.20 4.50 6.27
CA GLN A 273 -6.61 3.33 7.03
C GLN A 273 -5.40 2.80 7.77
N ASN A 274 -5.54 2.60 9.09
CA ASN A 274 -4.60 1.80 9.82
C ASN A 274 -4.84 0.34 9.43
N VAL A 275 -3.94 -0.25 8.63
CA VAL A 275 -4.16 -1.55 7.98
C VAL A 275 -3.80 -2.73 8.91
N MET A 276 -3.15 -2.48 10.03
CA MET A 276 -2.75 -3.52 10.99
C MET A 276 -2.79 -2.98 12.43
N ASP A 277 -3.69 -3.52 13.26
CA ASP A 277 -3.50 -3.58 14.71
C ASP A 277 -2.99 -4.99 15.05
N THR A 278 -1.67 -5.20 14.91
CA THR A 278 -1.06 -6.49 15.21
C THR A 278 -0.98 -6.67 16.73
N THR A 279 -1.97 -7.32 17.33
CA THR A 279 -1.82 -7.84 18.70
C THR A 279 -1.19 -9.23 18.61
N THR A 280 0.13 -9.31 18.73
CA THR A 280 0.84 -10.60 18.75
C THR A 280 0.64 -11.24 20.13
N ILE A 281 -0.30 -12.18 20.25
CA ILE A 281 -0.41 -13.03 21.43
C ILE A 281 0.55 -14.21 21.25
N VAL A 282 1.68 -14.18 21.97
CA VAL A 282 2.61 -15.31 22.04
C VAL A 282 2.08 -16.28 23.10
N GLY A 283 1.42 -17.34 22.65
CA GLY A 283 1.11 -18.50 23.50
C GLY A 283 2.28 -19.47 23.52
N LEU A 284 2.90 -19.67 24.67
CA LEU A 284 3.83 -20.78 24.89
C LEU A 284 3.00 -22.07 24.98
N VAL A 285 2.77 -22.72 23.84
CA VAL A 285 2.19 -24.07 23.77
C VAL A 285 3.37 -25.05 23.65
N ASP A 286 3.41 -26.01 24.57
CA ASP A 286 4.50 -26.97 24.83
C ASP A 286 5.73 -26.44 25.62
N MET A 287 5.50 -26.06 26.87
CA MET A 287 6.39 -26.54 27.94
C MET A 287 5.77 -27.78 28.57
N LYS A 288 5.90 -28.93 27.89
CA LYS A 288 5.92 -30.21 28.59
C LYS A 288 7.33 -30.43 29.11
N ASP A 289 7.40 -30.59 30.43
CA ASP A 289 8.51 -31.19 31.18
C ASP A 289 9.85 -30.44 31.20
N VAL A 290 9.93 -29.37 32.00
CA VAL A 290 11.17 -29.05 32.74
C VAL A 290 10.84 -28.50 34.14
N LEU A 291 10.52 -29.42 35.05
CA LEU A 291 10.84 -29.54 36.50
C LEU A 291 9.72 -30.26 37.25
#